data_AF-A0A535C4G3-F1
#
_entry.id   AF-A0A535C4G3-F1
#
_cell.length_a   1.000
_cell.length_b   1.000
_cell.length_c   1.000
_cell.angle_alpha   90.00
_cell.angle_beta   90.00
_cell.angle_gamma   90.00
#
_symmetry.space_group_name_H-M   'P 1'
#
loop_
_entity.id
_entity.type
_entity.pdbx_description
1 polymer ?
#
loop_
_entity_poly.entity_id
_entity_poly.type
_entity_poly.pdbx_seq_one_letter_code
_entity_poly.pdbx_strand_id
1 'polypeptide(L)'
;MDLATLVIAATPSFIASAVEFVEATTIVLAVGLTRGWRAPLAGTALAALTLAIIVATLGVALVNYVPEHLLLGIVGTLLLLFGLRWLRKAVLRFAGIVALHDEEEIYRREVAELRSQGLTKTEWDWIGMIVAYKAVLLEGTEVAFIVISFGAKGVSAMTAAIWGAVAAGVIVTAVAAALRHPLTAVPENWMKFGVGAMLTSFGIFWFGEGVGASPRSRSPGSSRR
;
A
#
# COMPACT_ATOMS: atom_id res chain seq x y z
N MET A 1 9.17 23.17 -5.93
CA MET A 1 7.85 23.14 -5.25
C MET A 1 8.04 23.85 -3.92
N ASP A 2 7.12 24.73 -3.53
CA ASP A 2 7.11 25.23 -2.16
C ASP A 2 6.61 24.16 -1.17
N LEU A 3 6.82 24.39 0.12
CA LEU A 3 6.48 23.42 1.16
C LEU A 3 4.97 23.13 1.20
N ALA A 4 4.13 24.14 0.99
CA ALA A 4 2.67 24.01 0.99
C ALA A 4 2.19 23.06 -0.13
N THR A 5 2.71 23.25 -1.34
CA THR A 5 2.38 22.39 -2.49
C THR A 5 2.85 20.96 -2.27
N LEU A 6 4.03 20.77 -1.67
CA LEU A 6 4.54 19.43 -1.34
C LEU A 6 3.63 18.72 -0.34
N VAL A 7 3.22 19.40 0.74
CA VAL A 7 2.36 18.81 1.77
C VAL A 7 0.99 18.42 1.20
N ILE A 8 0.39 19.30 0.40
CA ILE A 8 -0.90 19.02 -0.26
C ILE A 8 -0.77 17.81 -1.19
N ALA A 9 0.29 17.76 -2.01
CA ALA A 9 0.52 16.66 -2.94
C ALA A 9 0.89 15.34 -2.24
N ALA A 10 1.51 15.39 -1.06
CA ALA A 10 1.88 14.21 -0.29
C ALA A 10 0.70 13.59 0.48
N THR A 11 -0.33 14.38 0.79
CA THR A 11 -1.45 13.99 1.67
C THR A 11 -2.17 12.72 1.19
N PRO A 12 -2.52 12.55 -0.11
CA PRO A 12 -3.19 11.33 -0.58
C PRO A 12 -2.35 10.06 -0.35
N SER A 13 -1.05 10.13 -0.69
CA SER A 13 -0.12 9.02 -0.50
C SER A 13 0.11 8.72 0.97
N PHE A 14 0.20 9.76 1.81
CA PHE A 14 0.31 9.61 3.26
C PHE A 14 -0.89 8.87 3.85
N ILE A 15 -2.11 9.34 3.58
CA ILE A 15 -3.34 8.74 4.15
C ILE A 15 -3.48 7.30 3.68
N ALA A 16 -3.29 7.04 2.39
CA ALA A 16 -3.41 5.70 1.82
C ALA A 16 -2.35 4.75 2.40
N SER A 17 -1.08 5.18 2.44
CA SER A 17 0.00 4.34 2.98
C SER A 17 -0.12 4.11 4.48
N ALA A 18 -0.70 5.04 5.23
CA ALA A 18 -0.88 4.90 6.68
C ALA A 18 -1.74 3.69 7.04
N VAL A 19 -2.74 3.34 6.23
CA VAL A 19 -3.59 2.15 6.42
C VAL A 19 -2.75 0.88 6.33
N GLU A 20 -2.00 0.74 5.24
CA GLU A 20 -1.14 -0.43 5.01
C GLU A 20 -0.06 -0.57 6.09
N PHE A 21 0.51 0.55 6.56
CA PHE A 21 1.46 0.53 7.66
C PHE A 21 0.80 0.10 8.98
N VAL A 22 -0.47 0.47 9.22
CA VAL A 22 -1.21 0.04 10.43
C VAL A 22 -1.39 -1.48 10.40
N GLU A 23 -1.77 -2.05 9.26
CA GLU A 23 -1.96 -3.50 9.09
C GLU A 23 -0.64 -4.26 9.27
N ALA A 24 0.40 -3.85 8.54
CA ALA A 24 1.71 -4.47 8.63
C ALA A 24 2.25 -4.42 10.06
N THR A 25 2.13 -3.27 10.71
CA THR A 25 2.67 -3.07 12.05
C THR A 25 1.86 -3.84 13.10
N THR A 26 0.55 -3.95 12.93
CA THR A 26 -0.31 -4.73 13.83
C THR A 26 0.08 -6.21 13.83
N ILE A 27 0.33 -6.79 12.65
CA ILE A 27 0.80 -8.18 12.54
C ILE A 27 2.21 -8.33 13.14
N VAL A 28 3.15 -7.44 12.81
CA VAL A 28 4.52 -7.50 13.35
C VAL A 28 4.51 -7.38 14.88
N LEU A 29 3.64 -6.52 15.43
CA LEU A 29 3.46 -6.35 16.87
C LEU A 29 2.84 -7.60 17.51
N ALA A 30 1.82 -8.20 16.90
CA ALA A 30 1.19 -9.44 17.36
C ALA A 30 2.22 -10.56 17.49
N VAL A 31 3.03 -10.75 16.45
CA VAL A 31 4.06 -11.79 16.42
C VAL A 31 5.19 -11.43 17.41
N GLY A 32 5.64 -10.18 17.44
CA GLY A 32 6.72 -9.72 18.32
C GLY A 32 6.39 -9.86 19.81
N LEU A 33 5.16 -9.55 20.21
CA LEU A 33 4.68 -9.67 21.60
C LEU A 33 4.39 -11.12 22.02
N THR A 34 4.05 -12.00 21.08
CA THR A 34 3.68 -13.39 21.40
C THR A 34 4.84 -14.36 21.28
N ARG A 35 5.70 -14.19 20.28
CA ARG A 35 6.77 -15.12 19.93
C ARG A 35 8.18 -14.54 20.11
N GLY A 36 8.27 -13.27 20.51
CA GLY A 36 9.52 -12.54 20.73
C GLY A 36 9.95 -11.73 19.52
N TRP A 37 10.86 -10.78 19.72
CA TRP A 37 11.14 -9.73 18.72
C TRP A 37 12.21 -10.09 17.68
N ARG A 38 13.09 -11.04 17.99
CA ARG A 38 14.30 -11.28 17.17
C ARG A 38 13.96 -11.77 15.76
N ALA A 39 13.12 -12.80 15.67
CA ALA A 39 12.77 -13.41 14.39
C ALA A 39 11.78 -12.57 13.57
N PRO A 40 10.72 -11.98 14.15
CA PRO A 40 9.81 -11.10 13.41
C PRO A 40 10.50 -9.86 12.85
N LEU A 41 11.38 -9.20 13.62
CA LEU A 41 12.13 -8.04 13.12
C LEU A 41 13.09 -8.41 11.99
N ALA A 42 13.70 -9.61 12.03
CA ALA A 42 14.49 -10.12 10.92
C ALA A 42 13.63 -10.35 9.66
N GLY A 43 12.41 -10.89 9.84
CA GLY A 43 11.41 -11.03 8.77
C GLY A 43 11.01 -9.70 8.17
N THR A 44 10.70 -8.70 9.01
CA THR A 44 10.40 -7.33 8.59
C THR A 44 11.55 -6.70 7.80
N ALA A 45 12.78 -6.81 8.30
CA ALA A 45 13.96 -6.27 7.63
C ALA A 45 14.21 -6.94 6.28
N LEU A 46 14.06 -8.27 6.20
CA LEU A 46 14.21 -9.03 4.96
C LEU A 46 13.12 -8.66 3.95
N ALA A 47 11.88 -8.45 4.40
CA ALA A 47 10.78 -8.00 3.55
C ALA A 47 11.03 -6.59 3.00
N ALA A 48 11.46 -5.66 3.85
CA ALA A 48 11.82 -4.31 3.43
C ALA A 48 12.96 -4.30 2.40
N LEU A 49 14.00 -5.13 2.62
CA LEU A 49 15.09 -5.31 1.65
C LEU A 49 14.58 -5.91 0.33
N THR A 50 13.74 -6.94 0.40
CA THR A 50 13.14 -7.58 -0.78
C THR A 50 12.34 -6.56 -1.58
N LEU A 51 11.49 -5.78 -0.90
CA LEU A 51 10.68 -4.74 -1.53
C LEU A 51 11.56 -3.66 -2.18
N ALA A 52 12.63 -3.22 -1.50
CA ALA A 52 13.58 -2.27 -2.06
C ALA A 52 14.25 -2.80 -3.34
N ILE A 53 14.64 -4.08 -3.35
CA ILE A 53 15.21 -4.75 -4.54
C ILE A 53 14.17 -4.82 -5.67
N ILE A 54 12.93 -5.24 -5.36
CA ILE A 54 11.83 -5.31 -6.33
C ILE A 54 11.61 -3.93 -6.95
N VAL A 55 11.45 -2.89 -6.14
CA VAL A 55 11.19 -1.53 -6.62
C VAL A 55 12.38 -0.97 -7.41
N ALA A 56 13.62 -1.19 -6.95
CA ALA A 56 14.81 -0.70 -7.64
C ALA A 56 15.05 -1.42 -8.99
N THR A 57 14.75 -2.71 -9.08
CA THR A 57 14.95 -3.49 -10.31
C THR A 57 13.78 -3.30 -11.27
N LEU A 58 12.55 -3.58 -10.85
CA LEU A 58 11.36 -3.47 -11.69
C LEU A 58 11.04 -2.01 -12.00
N GLY A 59 11.13 -1.10 -11.03
CA GLY A 59 10.84 0.31 -11.27
C GLY A 59 11.78 0.93 -12.32
N VAL A 60 13.09 0.69 -12.20
CA VAL A 60 14.08 1.17 -13.17
C VAL A 60 13.91 0.46 -14.52
N ALA A 61 13.62 -0.84 -14.53
CA ALA A 61 13.40 -1.56 -15.78
C ALA A 61 12.14 -1.08 -16.52
N LEU A 62 11.03 -0.89 -15.80
CA LEU A 62 9.78 -0.40 -16.40
C LEU A 62 9.97 0.99 -17.00
N VAL A 63 10.61 1.92 -16.29
CA VAL A 63 10.79 3.29 -16.78
C VAL A 63 11.71 3.38 -18.00
N ASN A 64 12.76 2.56 -18.07
CA ASN A 64 13.75 2.65 -19.14
C ASN A 64 13.40 1.84 -20.39
N TYR A 65 12.63 0.74 -20.24
CA TYR A 65 12.39 -0.20 -21.34
C TYR A 65 10.93 -0.28 -21.80
N VAL A 66 9.96 0.22 -21.02
CA VAL A 66 8.53 0.14 -21.39
C VAL A 66 8.05 1.47 -21.95
N PRO A 67 7.40 1.48 -23.14
CA PRO A 67 6.80 2.69 -23.69
C PRO A 67 5.77 3.29 -22.73
N GLU A 68 5.72 4.62 -22.66
CA GLU A 68 4.87 5.36 -21.71
C GLU A 68 3.40 4.94 -21.75
N HIS A 69 2.81 4.79 -22.94
CA HIS A 69 1.42 4.36 -23.10
C HIS A 69 1.16 2.94 -22.56
N LEU A 70 2.09 1.99 -22.78
CA LEU A 70 2.00 0.67 -22.17
C LEU A 70 2.12 0.76 -20.64
N LEU A 71 3.03 1.58 -20.14
CA LEU A 71 3.22 1.78 -18.71
C LEU A 71 1.94 2.30 -18.05
N LEU A 72 1.29 3.32 -18.64
CA LEU A 72 0.02 3.87 -18.16
C LEU A 72 -1.11 2.84 -18.22
N GLY A 73 -1.17 2.03 -19.28
CA GLY A 73 -2.14 0.95 -19.42
C GLY A 73 -1.96 -0.14 -18.34
N ILE A 74 -0.72 -0.56 -18.09
CA ILE A 74 -0.39 -1.56 -17.06
C ILE A 74 -0.70 -1.01 -15.67
N VAL A 75 -0.21 0.20 -15.35
CA VAL A 75 -0.45 0.85 -14.06
C VAL A 75 -1.93 1.08 -13.83
N GLY A 76 -2.66 1.57 -14.84
CA GLY A 76 -4.11 1.75 -14.79
C GLY A 76 -4.87 0.43 -14.56
N THR A 77 -4.43 -0.65 -15.22
CA THR A 77 -5.02 -1.99 -15.01
C THR A 77 -4.77 -2.51 -13.60
N LEU A 78 -3.53 -2.40 -13.10
CA LEU A 78 -3.19 -2.82 -11.73
C LEU A 78 -4.01 -2.01 -10.72
N LEU A 79 -4.08 -0.69 -10.89
CA LEU A 79 -4.90 0.20 -10.09
C LEU A 79 -6.37 -0.21 -10.05
N LEU A 80 -6.96 -0.54 -11.20
CA LEU A 80 -8.32 -1.04 -11.28
C LEU A 80 -8.48 -2.34 -10.50
N LEU A 81 -7.57 -3.30 -10.67
CA LEU A 81 -7.66 -4.61 -10.01
C LEU A 81 -7.54 -4.50 -8.48
N PHE A 82 -6.68 -3.62 -7.98
CA PHE A 82 -6.56 -3.35 -6.54
C PHE A 82 -7.74 -2.54 -6.02
N GLY A 83 -8.06 -1.42 -6.68
CA GLY A 83 -9.17 -0.55 -6.33
C GLY A 83 -10.51 -1.29 -6.29
N LEU A 84 -10.80 -2.12 -7.28
CA LEU A 84 -12.03 -2.93 -7.31
C LEU A 84 -12.05 -3.99 -6.22
N ARG A 85 -10.91 -4.62 -5.89
CA ARG A 85 -10.84 -5.61 -4.80
C ARG A 85 -11.16 -4.96 -3.46
N TRP A 86 -10.58 -3.81 -3.19
CA TRP A 86 -10.81 -3.06 -1.96
C TRP A 86 -12.22 -2.49 -1.91
N LEU A 87 -12.67 -1.83 -2.98
CA LEU A 87 -14.00 -1.23 -3.08
C LEU A 87 -15.09 -2.29 -2.94
N ARG A 88 -14.93 -3.46 -3.58
CA ARG A 88 -15.86 -4.59 -3.42
C ARG A 88 -15.94 -5.03 -1.96
N LYS A 89 -14.81 -5.27 -1.31
CA LYS A 89 -14.79 -5.69 0.11
C LYS A 89 -15.43 -4.62 0.99
N ALA A 90 -15.10 -3.35 0.79
CA ALA A 90 -15.64 -2.25 1.57
C ALA A 90 -17.16 -2.12 1.41
N VAL A 91 -17.69 -2.17 0.18
CA VAL A 91 -19.13 -2.14 -0.09
C VAL A 91 -19.84 -3.32 0.57
N LEU A 92 -19.29 -4.53 0.47
CA LEU A 92 -19.85 -5.72 1.12
C LEU A 92 -19.86 -5.60 2.65
N ARG A 93 -18.85 -4.94 3.24
CA ARG A 93 -18.79 -4.66 4.69
C ARG A 93 -19.84 -3.65 5.12
N PHE A 94 -20.00 -2.54 4.39
CA PHE A 94 -21.04 -1.56 4.68
C PHE A 94 -22.46 -2.11 4.45
N ALA A 95 -22.62 -3.06 3.53
CA ALA A 95 -23.87 -3.78 3.30
C ALA A 95 -24.17 -4.84 4.38
N GLY A 96 -23.26 -5.07 5.34
CA GLY A 96 -23.43 -6.07 6.40
C GLY A 96 -23.29 -7.54 5.93
N ILE A 97 -22.84 -7.77 4.69
CA ILE A 97 -22.65 -9.11 4.11
C ILE A 97 -21.34 -9.73 4.60
N VAL A 98 -20.30 -8.90 4.77
CA VAL A 98 -18.99 -9.29 5.30
C VAL A 98 -18.76 -8.53 6.61
N ALA A 99 -18.18 -9.17 7.62
CA ALA A 99 -17.85 -8.50 8.87
C ALA A 99 -16.87 -7.33 8.64
N LEU A 100 -17.06 -6.24 9.39
CA LEU A 100 -16.14 -5.10 9.40
C LEU A 100 -14.73 -5.58 9.77
N HIS A 101 -13.69 -5.00 9.18
CA HIS A 101 -12.33 -5.25 9.69
C HIS A 101 -12.23 -4.65 11.09
N ASP A 102 -11.77 -5.48 12.02
CA ASP A 102 -11.43 -5.09 13.38
C ASP A 102 -10.01 -5.61 13.65
N GLU A 103 -9.06 -4.69 13.68
CA GLU A 103 -7.66 -4.96 13.98
C GLU A 103 -7.46 -5.61 15.35
N GLU A 104 -8.30 -5.32 16.35
CA GLU A 104 -8.23 -5.96 17.66
C GLU A 104 -8.66 -7.42 17.59
N GLU A 105 -9.65 -7.74 16.78
CA GLU A 105 -10.07 -9.12 16.58
C GLU A 105 -9.01 -9.92 15.81
N ILE A 106 -8.42 -9.33 14.77
CA ILE A 106 -7.34 -9.95 14.00
C ILE A 106 -6.12 -10.17 14.89
N TYR A 107 -5.70 -9.14 15.61
CA TYR A 107 -4.62 -9.24 16.59
C TYR A 107 -4.88 -10.37 17.59
N ARG A 108 -6.08 -10.44 18.19
CA ARG A 108 -6.41 -11.49 19.16
C ARG A 108 -6.43 -12.90 18.55
N ARG A 109 -6.97 -13.06 17.34
CA ARG A 109 -6.98 -14.33 16.61
C ARG A 109 -5.56 -14.79 16.27
N GLU A 110 -4.75 -13.90 15.72
CA GLU A 110 -3.35 -14.16 15.38
C GLU A 110 -2.56 -14.54 16.64
N VAL A 111 -2.74 -13.80 17.74
CA VAL A 111 -2.14 -14.11 19.04
C VAL A 111 -2.55 -15.50 19.55
N ALA A 112 -3.83 -15.86 19.43
CA ALA A 112 -4.34 -17.15 19.88
C ALA A 112 -3.77 -18.31 19.03
N GLU A 113 -3.74 -18.15 17.72
CA GLU A 113 -3.17 -19.13 16.79
C GLU A 113 -1.67 -19.32 17.03
N LEU A 114 -0.92 -18.22 17.12
CA LEU A 114 0.52 -18.25 17.39
C LEU A 114 0.86 -18.85 18.75
N ARG A 115 -0.01 -18.69 19.77
CA ARG A 115 0.15 -19.36 21.07
C ARG A 115 -0.12 -20.86 20.98
N SER A 116 -1.11 -21.27 20.19
CA SER A 116 -1.48 -22.69 20.03
C SER A 116 -0.37 -23.53 19.37
N GLN A 117 0.44 -22.90 18.51
CA GLN A 117 1.56 -23.54 17.82
C GLN A 117 2.77 -23.82 18.74
N GLY A 118 2.78 -23.26 19.96
CA GLY A 118 3.87 -23.42 20.91
C GLY A 118 5.14 -22.66 20.54
N LEU A 119 6.04 -22.50 21.52
CA LEU A 119 7.38 -21.94 21.36
C LEU A 119 8.41 -22.96 21.84
N THR A 120 9.24 -23.48 20.95
CA THR A 120 10.50 -24.13 21.34
C THR A 120 11.48 -23.02 21.73
N LYS A 121 11.59 -22.72 23.03
CA LYS A 121 12.39 -21.60 23.61
C LYS A 121 13.88 -21.58 23.21
N THR A 122 14.38 -22.63 22.56
CA THR A 122 15.80 -22.83 22.25
C THR A 122 16.14 -22.58 20.77
N GLU A 123 15.15 -22.52 19.88
CA GLU A 123 15.36 -22.43 18.43
C GLU A 123 14.89 -21.09 17.86
N TRP A 124 15.46 -20.73 16.70
CA TRP A 124 15.04 -19.54 15.96
C TRP A 124 13.59 -19.68 15.48
N ASP A 125 12.75 -18.69 15.77
CA ASP A 125 11.32 -18.74 15.43
C ASP A 125 11.06 -18.42 13.95
N TRP A 126 11.17 -19.43 13.10
CA TRP A 126 10.89 -19.33 11.66
C TRP A 126 9.46 -18.93 11.35
N ILE A 127 8.49 -19.33 12.18
CA ILE A 127 7.08 -19.00 11.97
C ILE A 127 6.89 -17.49 12.10
N GLY A 128 7.36 -16.92 13.22
CA GLY A 128 7.24 -15.48 13.43
C GLY A 128 7.99 -14.66 12.38
N MET A 129 9.14 -15.14 11.93
CA MET A 129 9.88 -14.52 10.82
C MET A 129 9.07 -14.52 9.52
N ILE A 130 8.48 -15.66 9.13
CA ILE A 130 7.73 -15.80 7.87
C ILE A 130 6.41 -15.00 7.91
N VAL A 131 5.70 -15.00 9.04
CA VAL A 131 4.45 -14.24 9.18
C VAL A 131 4.73 -12.74 9.05
N ALA A 132 5.72 -12.22 9.79
CA ALA A 132 6.13 -10.82 9.69
C ALA A 132 6.64 -10.46 8.28
N TYR A 133 7.43 -11.35 7.66
CA TYR A 133 7.91 -11.15 6.29
C TYR A 133 6.75 -11.02 5.29
N LYS A 134 5.78 -11.95 5.33
CA LYS A 134 4.63 -11.96 4.42
C LYS A 134 3.76 -10.72 4.60
N ALA A 135 3.47 -10.34 5.85
CA ALA A 135 2.71 -9.14 6.16
C ALA A 135 3.39 -7.91 5.57
N VAL A 136 4.65 -7.66 5.93
CA VAL A 136 5.37 -6.46 5.46
C VAL A 136 5.55 -6.44 3.95
N LEU A 137 5.77 -7.60 3.32
CA LEU A 137 5.90 -7.68 1.87
C LEU A 137 4.58 -7.41 1.16
N LEU A 138 3.46 -7.94 1.67
CA LEU A 138 2.13 -7.77 1.10
C LEU A 138 1.69 -6.30 1.19
N GLU A 139 1.61 -5.78 2.41
CA GLU A 139 1.19 -4.40 2.68
C GLU A 139 2.16 -3.40 2.04
N GLY A 140 3.48 -3.67 2.12
CA GLY A 140 4.49 -2.81 1.50
C GLY A 140 4.41 -2.77 -0.03
N THR A 141 3.92 -3.85 -0.66
CA THR A 141 3.65 -3.85 -2.10
C THR A 141 2.45 -2.96 -2.43
N GLU A 142 1.40 -2.96 -1.59
CA GLU A 142 0.25 -2.06 -1.75
C GLU A 142 0.67 -0.59 -1.58
N VAL A 143 1.55 -0.28 -0.61
CA VAL A 143 2.20 1.04 -0.49
C VAL A 143 2.97 1.43 -1.77
N ALA A 144 3.74 0.51 -2.35
CA ALA A 144 4.47 0.79 -3.59
C ALA A 144 3.51 1.13 -4.75
N PHE A 145 2.38 0.43 -4.87
CA PHE A 145 1.36 0.76 -5.85
C PHE A 145 0.73 2.13 -5.59
N ILE A 146 0.41 2.46 -4.35
CA ILE A 146 -0.10 3.78 -3.95
C ILE A 146 0.86 4.89 -4.41
N VAL A 147 2.15 4.74 -4.11
CA VAL A 147 3.18 5.74 -4.47
C VAL A 147 3.28 5.91 -5.98
N ILE A 148 3.34 4.82 -6.74
CA ILE A 148 3.40 4.87 -8.21
C ILE A 148 2.17 5.56 -8.77
N SER A 149 1.00 5.28 -8.21
CA SER A 149 -0.29 5.78 -8.69
C SER A 149 -0.43 7.29 -8.53
N PHE A 150 -0.07 7.81 -7.35
CA PHE A 150 -0.05 9.25 -7.11
C PHE A 150 1.16 9.93 -7.75
N GLY A 151 2.25 9.20 -7.97
CA GLY A 151 3.48 9.68 -8.60
C GLY A 151 3.46 9.71 -10.13
N ALA A 152 2.50 9.06 -10.78
CA ALA A 152 2.47 8.86 -12.24
C ALA A 152 2.44 10.16 -13.06
N LYS A 153 2.04 11.30 -12.47
CA LYS A 153 2.01 12.61 -13.16
C LYS A 153 3.37 13.31 -13.30
N GLY A 154 4.46 12.69 -12.87
CA GLY A 154 5.83 13.16 -13.09
C GLY A 154 6.65 13.30 -11.81
N VAL A 155 7.93 13.72 -11.97
CA VAL A 155 8.95 13.70 -10.91
C VAL A 155 8.54 14.44 -9.64
N SER A 156 7.86 15.57 -9.78
CA SER A 156 7.35 16.37 -8.66
C SER A 156 6.28 15.62 -7.86
N ALA A 157 5.33 14.99 -8.54
CA ALA A 157 4.27 14.20 -7.91
C ALA A 157 4.84 12.92 -7.27
N MET A 158 5.79 12.26 -7.95
CA MET A 158 6.49 11.09 -7.42
C MET A 158 7.24 11.42 -6.13
N THR A 159 7.98 12.52 -6.12
CA THR A 159 8.68 13.00 -4.91
C THR A 159 7.71 13.23 -3.76
N ALA A 160 6.57 13.89 -4.02
CA ALA A 160 5.55 14.11 -3.00
C ALA A 160 4.93 12.80 -2.48
N ALA A 161 4.63 11.86 -3.38
CA ALA A 161 4.05 10.57 -3.02
C ALA A 161 5.01 9.72 -2.16
N ILE A 162 6.30 9.70 -2.52
CA ILE A 162 7.36 9.02 -1.75
C ILE A 162 7.45 9.62 -0.34
N TRP A 163 7.56 10.94 -0.22
CA TRP A 163 7.64 11.60 1.09
C TRP A 163 6.39 11.39 1.93
N GLY A 164 5.21 11.36 1.30
CA GLY A 164 3.96 11.01 1.97
C GLY A 164 3.98 9.59 2.55
N ALA A 165 4.40 8.60 1.76
CA ALA A 165 4.49 7.21 2.22
C ALA A 165 5.56 7.02 3.32
N VAL A 166 6.73 7.63 3.16
CA VAL A 166 7.80 7.58 4.17
C VAL A 166 7.34 8.21 5.48
N ALA A 167 6.70 9.37 5.43
CA ALA A 167 6.17 10.03 6.63
C ALA A 167 5.11 9.17 7.32
N ALA A 168 4.22 8.52 6.56
CA ALA A 168 3.23 7.59 7.09
C ALA A 168 3.90 6.42 7.81
N GLY A 169 4.87 5.77 7.17
CA GLY A 169 5.59 4.65 7.76
C GLY A 169 6.32 5.00 9.04
N VAL A 170 7.02 6.13 9.06
CA VAL A 170 7.72 6.61 10.27
C VAL A 170 6.73 6.89 11.39
N ILE A 171 5.66 7.65 11.12
CA ILE A 171 4.69 8.05 12.14
C ILE A 171 3.94 6.84 12.69
N VAL A 172 3.40 5.99 11.81
CA VAL A 172 2.62 4.81 12.23
C VAL A 172 3.48 3.84 13.03
N THR A 173 4.69 3.54 12.55
CA THR A 173 5.61 2.63 13.26
C THR A 173 6.01 3.20 14.62
N ALA A 174 6.31 4.50 14.70
CA ALA A 174 6.66 5.15 15.96
C ALA A 174 5.51 5.14 16.98
N VAL A 175 4.28 5.43 16.53
CA VAL A 175 3.08 5.39 17.38
C VAL A 175 2.80 3.97 17.86
N ALA A 176 2.87 2.97 16.98
CA ALA A 176 2.68 1.58 17.37
C ALA A 176 3.77 1.09 18.34
N ALA A 177 5.02 1.50 18.14
CA ALA A 177 6.11 1.17 19.06
C ALA A 177 5.93 1.81 20.46
N ALA A 178 5.39 3.03 20.50
CA ALA A 178 5.09 3.73 21.75
C ALA A 178 3.89 3.12 22.50
N LEU A 179 2.82 2.79 21.77
CA LEU A 179 1.59 2.26 22.36
C LEU A 179 1.67 0.77 22.70
N ARG A 180 2.50 0.00 21.97
CA ARG A 180 2.62 -1.47 22.07
C ARG A 180 1.28 -2.21 21.99
N HIS A 181 0.29 -1.61 21.33
CA HIS A 181 -1.01 -2.19 21.03
C HIS A 181 -1.39 -1.90 19.58
N PRO A 182 -2.24 -2.74 18.95
CA PRO A 182 -2.76 -2.48 17.61
C PRO A 182 -3.46 -1.12 17.54
N LEU A 183 -3.35 -0.44 16.40
CA LEU A 183 -3.91 0.90 16.20
C LEU A 183 -5.40 0.84 15.86
N THR A 184 -6.20 0.42 16.85
CA THR A 184 -7.64 0.16 16.72
C THR A 184 -8.50 1.40 16.51
N ALA A 185 -7.93 2.59 16.72
CA ALA A 185 -8.62 3.87 16.53
C ALA A 185 -8.68 4.33 15.06
N VAL A 186 -8.01 3.63 14.14
CA VAL A 186 -7.96 4.03 12.73
C VAL A 186 -9.24 3.56 12.02
N PRO A 187 -10.01 4.45 11.35
CA PRO A 187 -11.23 4.10 10.65
C PRO A 187 -10.95 3.41 9.30
N GLU A 188 -10.24 2.28 9.35
CA GLU A 188 -9.69 1.56 8.20
C GLU A 188 -10.76 1.19 7.17
N ASN A 189 -11.94 0.75 7.60
CA ASN A 189 -13.03 0.40 6.67
C ASN A 189 -13.44 1.60 5.77
N TRP A 190 -13.46 2.82 6.33
CA TRP A 190 -13.72 4.05 5.57
C TRP A 190 -12.53 4.44 4.70
N MET A 191 -11.30 4.25 5.21
CA MET A 191 -10.09 4.56 4.45
C MET A 191 -9.94 3.63 3.24
N LYS A 192 -10.12 2.31 3.40
CA LYS A 192 -10.11 1.35 2.28
C LYS A 192 -11.23 1.58 1.27
N PHE A 193 -12.39 2.07 1.72
CA PHE A 193 -13.44 2.51 0.80
C PHE A 193 -13.00 3.73 -0.02
N GLY A 194 -12.53 4.78 0.65
CA GLY A 194 -12.08 6.01 0.01
C GLY A 194 -10.91 5.78 -0.94
N VAL A 195 -9.88 5.08 -0.46
CA VAL A 195 -8.71 4.70 -1.26
C VAL A 195 -9.13 3.76 -2.40
N GLY A 196 -9.99 2.76 -2.15
CA GLY A 196 -10.51 1.89 -3.21
C GLY A 196 -11.25 2.67 -4.31
N ALA A 197 -12.06 3.66 -3.94
CA ALA A 197 -12.72 4.56 -4.89
C ALA A 197 -11.71 5.43 -5.66
N MET A 198 -10.69 5.96 -4.98
CA MET A 198 -9.61 6.74 -5.61
C MET A 198 -8.80 5.88 -6.59
N LEU A 199 -8.30 4.71 -6.16
CA LEU A 199 -7.54 3.78 -7.00
C LEU A 199 -8.35 3.33 -8.22
N THR A 200 -9.64 3.07 -8.04
CA THR A 200 -10.52 2.74 -9.17
C THR A 200 -10.63 3.92 -10.14
N SER A 201 -10.83 5.14 -9.63
CA SER A 201 -10.94 6.36 -10.45
C SER A 201 -9.64 6.66 -11.23
N PHE A 202 -8.49 6.64 -10.55
CA PHE A 202 -7.18 6.79 -11.18
C PHE A 202 -6.89 5.64 -12.14
N GLY A 203 -7.30 4.42 -11.80
CA GLY A 203 -7.15 3.25 -12.64
C GLY A 203 -7.89 3.40 -13.97
N ILE A 204 -9.16 3.83 -13.95
CA ILE A 204 -9.93 4.14 -15.17
C ILE A 204 -9.21 5.21 -15.99
N PHE A 205 -8.77 6.29 -15.35
CA PHE A 205 -8.10 7.41 -16.02
C PHE A 205 -6.82 6.97 -16.73
N TRP A 206 -5.90 6.31 -16.01
CA TRP A 206 -4.62 5.88 -16.56
C TRP A 206 -4.75 4.77 -17.59
N PHE A 207 -5.69 3.84 -17.38
CA PHE A 207 -6.01 2.83 -18.38
C PHE A 207 -6.48 3.49 -19.68
N GLY A 208 -7.36 4.49 -19.58
CA GLY A 208 -7.84 5.29 -20.70
C GLY A 208 -6.71 5.99 -21.46
N GLU A 209 -5.81 6.68 -20.76
CA GLU A 209 -4.62 7.30 -21.37
C GLU A 209 -3.71 6.25 -22.05
N GLY A 210 -3.52 5.10 -21.41
CA GLY A 210 -2.68 4.02 -21.94
C GLY A 210 -3.21 3.38 -23.23
N VAL A 211 -4.53 3.28 -23.39
CA VAL A 211 -5.16 2.76 -24.63
C VAL A 211 -5.43 3.85 -25.69
N GLY A 212 -5.04 5.10 -25.42
CA GLY A 212 -5.17 6.21 -26.36
C GLY A 212 -6.59 6.79 -26.44
N ALA A 213 -7.36 6.74 -25.36
CA ALA A 213 -8.69 7.35 -25.26
C ALA A 213 -8.66 8.89 -25.17
N SER A 214 -7.47 9.51 -25.16
CA SER A 214 -7.28 10.95 -25.15
C SER A 214 -8.00 11.57 -26.36
N PRO A 215 -8.82 12.63 -26.19
CA PRO A 215 -9.48 13.28 -27.30
C PRO A 215 -8.42 13.82 -28.26
N ARG A 216 -8.27 13.20 -29.44
CA ARG A 216 -7.47 13.80 -30.52
C ARG A 216 -8.03 15.21 -30.73
N SER A 217 -7.21 16.23 -30.47
CA SER A 217 -7.52 17.57 -30.94
C SER A 217 -7.69 17.45 -32.45
N ARG A 218 -8.94 17.50 -32.93
CA ARG A 218 -9.20 17.68 -34.35
C ARG A 218 -8.55 19.01 -34.71
N SER A 219 -7.45 18.98 -35.46
CA SER A 219 -6.95 20.20 -36.08
C SER A 219 -8.10 20.82 -36.89
N PRO A 220 -8.43 22.10 -36.71
CA PRO A 220 -9.37 22.77 -37.61
C PRO A 220 -8.83 22.61 -39.03
N GLY A 221 -9.69 22.14 -39.93
CA GLY A 221 -9.31 21.66 -41.25
C GLY A 221 -8.44 22.63 -42.04
N SER A 222 -7.49 22.05 -42.77
CA SER A 222 -6.92 22.68 -43.95
C SER A 222 -8.04 23.01 -44.93
N SER A 223 -8.45 24.27 -45.00
CA SER A 223 -9.24 24.77 -46.13
C SER A 223 -8.34 24.79 -47.37
N ARG A 224 -8.37 23.71 -48.14
CA ARG A 224 -8.10 23.77 -49.57
C ARG A 224 -9.27 24.50 -50.23
N ARG A 225 -9.04 25.72 -50.71
CA ARG A 225 -9.38 26.27 -52.03
C ARG A 225 -9.35 27.79 -51.98
#